data_AF-A0A6G0YCQ7-F1
#
_entry.id   AF-A0A6G0YCQ7-F1
#
_cell.length_a   1.000
_cell.length_b   1.000
_cell.length_c   1.000
_cell.angle_alpha   90.00
_cell.angle_beta   90.00
_cell.angle_gamma   90.00
#
_symmetry.space_group_name_H-M   'P 1'
#
loop_
_entity.id
_entity.type
_entity.pdbx_description
1 polymer ?
#
loop_
_entity_poly.entity_id
_entity_poly.type
_entity_poly.pdbx_seq_one_letter_code
_entity_poly.pdbx_strand_id
1 'polypeptide(L)'
;MSIGENMDISGVELYDELCLLSEIIEKGTSPLEVLQKILSNSVGDVYSNIPIALRIMLTLPVTTATAERLFSKLKLIKNYLRTTLNQEKTTNLMILLIHLLILSQEKIIFSIKQNNFNKGNKGSLE
;
A
#
# COMPACT_ATOMS: atom_id res chain seq x y z
N MET A 1 -32.31 19.25 5.73
CA MET A 1 -32.06 17.91 6.28
C MET A 1 -32.06 16.94 5.11
N SER A 2 -30.87 16.59 4.62
CA SER A 2 -30.67 15.47 3.70
C SER A 2 -29.41 14.77 4.18
N ILE A 3 -29.66 13.75 4.99
CA ILE A 3 -28.70 12.79 5.50
C ILE A 3 -28.48 11.77 4.38
N GLY A 4 -27.23 11.64 3.94
CA GLY A 4 -26.68 10.38 3.43
C GLY A 4 -26.92 10.05 1.96
N GLU A 5 -26.21 10.71 1.06
CA GLU A 5 -25.71 10.10 -0.20
C GLU A 5 -24.38 10.77 -0.60
N ASN A 6 -23.40 10.78 0.29
CA ASN A 6 -22.01 10.94 -0.15
C ASN A 6 -21.46 9.52 -0.30
N MET A 7 -21.73 8.91 -1.46
CA MET A 7 -21.08 7.67 -1.85
C MET A 7 -19.59 8.00 -1.95
N ASP A 8 -18.75 7.40 -1.10
CA ASP A 8 -17.32 7.72 -0.98
C ASP A 8 -16.57 7.68 -2.33
N ILE A 9 -17.10 6.95 -3.32
CA ILE A 9 -16.66 6.91 -4.72
C ILE A 9 -17.90 6.67 -5.62
N SER A 10 -18.14 7.55 -6.60
CA SER A 10 -19.14 7.31 -7.65
C SER A 10 -18.60 6.33 -8.68
N GLY A 11 -19.26 5.18 -8.84
CA GLY A 11 -18.83 4.14 -9.80
C GLY A 11 -18.92 4.59 -11.27
N VAL A 12 -19.84 5.51 -11.57
CA VAL A 12 -19.99 6.09 -12.93
C VAL A 12 -18.83 7.02 -13.24
N GLU A 13 -18.47 7.90 -12.30
CA GLU A 13 -17.31 8.78 -12.43
C GLU A 13 -16.02 7.97 -12.55
N LEU A 14 -15.87 6.91 -11.75
CA LEU A 14 -14.72 6.02 -11.86
C LEU A 14 -14.62 5.35 -13.24
N TYR A 15 -15.75 4.95 -13.83
CA TYR A 15 -15.76 4.34 -15.17
C TYR A 15 -15.33 5.35 -16.24
N ASP A 16 -15.86 6.57 -16.20
CA ASP A 16 -15.50 7.63 -17.14
C ASP A 16 -14.02 8.00 -17.00
N GLU A 17 -13.53 8.11 -15.76
CA GLU A 17 -12.11 8.30 -15.45
C GLU A 17 -11.24 7.16 -16.00
N LEU A 18 -11.68 5.89 -15.90
CA LEU A 18 -10.96 4.73 -16.44
C LEU A 18 -10.89 4.75 -17.97
N CYS A 19 -11.98 5.14 -18.63
CA CYS A 19 -12.01 5.30 -20.08
C CYS A 19 -10.99 6.36 -20.54
N LEU A 20 -11.01 7.53 -19.92
CA LEU A 20 -10.05 8.61 -20.21
C LEU A 20 -8.61 8.17 -19.94
N LEU A 21 -8.38 7.46 -18.84
CA LEU A 21 -7.07 6.94 -18.48
C LEU A 21 -6.55 5.95 -19.53
N SER A 22 -7.42 5.09 -20.06
CA SER A 22 -7.06 4.08 -21.06
C SER A 22 -6.54 4.68 -22.38
N GLU A 23 -6.88 5.93 -22.68
CA GLU A 23 -6.40 6.66 -23.86
C GLU A 23 -5.02 7.30 -23.65
N ILE A 24 -4.66 7.59 -22.40
CA ILE A 24 -3.42 8.30 -22.03
C ILE A 24 -2.29 7.31 -21.67
N ILE A 25 -2.66 6.07 -21.32
CA ILE A 25 -1.71 5.02 -20.94
C ILE A 25 -1.26 4.22 -22.16
N GLU A 26 0.05 4.06 -22.31
CA GLU A 26 0.64 3.11 -23.25
C GLU A 26 0.47 1.66 -22.74
N LYS A 27 0.09 0.74 -23.63
CA LYS A 27 -0.11 -0.67 -23.25
C LYS A 27 1.21 -1.27 -22.75
N GLY A 28 1.23 -1.68 -21.48
CA GLY A 28 2.38 -2.34 -20.85
C GLY A 28 3.08 -1.55 -19.74
N THR A 29 2.61 -0.34 -19.41
CA THR A 29 3.18 0.46 -18.30
C THR A 29 2.91 -0.19 -16.94
N SER A 30 3.87 -0.06 -16.02
CA SER A 30 3.71 -0.53 -14.65
C SER A 30 2.63 0.29 -13.91
N PRO A 31 1.77 -0.33 -13.08
CA PRO A 31 0.77 0.42 -12.30
C PRO A 31 1.39 1.52 -11.40
N LEU A 32 2.67 1.36 -11.01
CA LEU A 32 3.41 2.37 -10.26
C LEU A 32 3.74 3.60 -11.12
N GLU A 33 4.11 3.39 -12.39
CA GLU A 33 4.43 4.46 -13.34
C GLU A 33 3.17 5.24 -13.72
N VAL A 34 2.06 4.52 -13.91
CA VAL A 34 0.74 5.12 -14.11
C VAL A 34 0.37 6.02 -12.94
N LEU A 35 0.51 5.53 -11.70
CA LEU A 35 0.23 6.33 -10.51
C LEU A 35 1.13 7.57 -10.42
N GLN A 36 2.42 7.46 -10.74
CA GLN A 36 3.33 8.61 -10.77
C GLN A 36 2.93 9.62 -11.83
N LYS A 37 2.56 9.18 -13.04
CA LYS A 37 2.13 10.07 -14.13
C LYS A 37 0.86 10.84 -13.75
N ILE A 38 -0.11 10.19 -13.12
CA ILE A 38 -1.34 10.84 -12.64
C ILE A 38 -1.02 11.87 -11.54
N LEU A 39 -0.13 11.53 -10.61
CA LEU A 39 0.28 12.42 -9.52
C LEU A 39 1.09 13.63 -10.02
N SER A 40 1.97 13.43 -11.00
CA SER A 40 2.82 14.48 -11.58
C SER A 40 2.06 15.48 -12.45
N ASN A 41 0.98 15.05 -13.12
CA ASN A 41 0.20 15.93 -13.98
C ASN A 41 -0.75 16.86 -13.21
N SER A 42 -0.73 16.86 -11.86
CA SER A 42 -1.59 17.71 -11.02
C SER A 42 -3.09 17.63 -11.38
N VAL A 43 -3.53 16.49 -11.90
CA VAL A 43 -4.91 16.28 -12.33
C VAL A 43 -5.75 15.79 -11.15
N GLY A 44 -5.64 16.49 -10.01
CA GLY A 44 -6.38 16.16 -8.80
C GLY A 44 -7.90 16.24 -9.01
N ASP A 45 -8.34 17.08 -9.96
CA ASP A 45 -9.77 17.34 -10.19
C ASP A 45 -10.41 16.46 -11.27
N VAL A 46 -9.66 15.91 -12.22
CA VAL A 46 -10.24 15.06 -13.31
C VAL A 46 -10.18 13.58 -12.97
N TYR A 47 -9.26 13.15 -12.09
CA TYR A 47 -9.10 11.75 -11.69
C TYR A 47 -9.09 11.63 -10.17
N SER A 48 -10.22 11.90 -9.52
CA SER A 48 -10.28 11.82 -8.05
C SER A 48 -10.29 10.36 -7.58
N ASN A 49 -10.91 9.45 -8.34
CA ASN A 49 -11.16 8.09 -7.92
C ASN A 49 -10.06 7.10 -8.34
N ILE A 50 -9.44 7.32 -9.50
CA ILE A 50 -8.36 6.45 -10.04
C ILE A 50 -7.12 6.33 -9.11
N PRO A 51 -6.53 7.43 -8.61
CA PRO A 51 -5.34 7.35 -7.76
C PRO A 51 -5.60 6.56 -6.49
N ILE A 52 -6.82 6.68 -5.94
CA ILE A 52 -7.25 5.96 -4.74
C ILE A 52 -7.35 4.47 -5.06
N ALA A 53 -8.04 4.10 -6.14
CA ALA A 53 -8.18 2.71 -6.58
C ALA A 53 -6.81 2.04 -6.85
N LEU A 54 -5.91 2.74 -7.56
CA LEU A 54 -4.56 2.23 -7.85
C LEU A 54 -3.71 2.06 -6.58
N ARG A 55 -3.79 3.01 -5.63
CA ARG A 55 -3.09 2.89 -4.34
C ARG A 55 -3.59 1.70 -3.53
N ILE A 56 -4.91 1.47 -3.50
CA ILE A 56 -5.49 0.30 -2.83
C ILE A 56 -5.00 -0.97 -3.51
N MET A 57 -5.09 -1.05 -4.85
CA MET A 57 -4.64 -2.22 -5.61
C MET A 57 -3.16 -2.56 -5.38
N LEU A 58 -2.30 -1.55 -5.28
CA LEU A 58 -0.86 -1.72 -5.00
C LEU A 58 -0.56 -2.06 -3.53
N THR A 59 -1.37 -1.56 -2.59
CA THR A 59 -1.16 -1.75 -1.15
C THR A 59 -1.70 -3.09 -0.65
N LEU A 60 -2.77 -3.59 -1.26
CA LEU A 60 -3.40 -4.87 -0.93
C LEU A 60 -2.39 -6.04 -0.94
N PRO A 61 -1.66 -6.34 -2.03
CA PRO A 61 -0.73 -7.47 -2.07
C PRO A 61 0.43 -7.33 -1.08
N VAL A 62 0.90 -6.10 -0.83
CA VAL A 62 1.97 -5.83 0.15
C VAL A 62 1.48 -6.09 1.57
N THR A 63 0.26 -5.67 1.87
CA THR A 63 -0.37 -5.85 3.19
C THR A 63 -0.71 -7.31 3.43
N THR A 64 -1.28 -8.01 2.44
CA THR A 64 -1.61 -9.44 2.56
C THR A 64 -0.34 -10.29 2.72
N ALA A 65 0.71 -10.07 1.91
CA ALA A 65 1.97 -10.78 2.06
C ALA A 65 2.63 -10.54 3.44
N THR A 66 2.54 -9.31 3.96
CA THR A 66 3.05 -8.99 5.30
C THR A 66 2.25 -9.71 6.37
N ALA A 67 0.91 -9.70 6.28
CA ALA A 67 0.04 -10.40 7.21
C ALA A 67 0.28 -11.92 7.18
N GLU A 68 0.37 -12.54 6.00
CA GLU A 68 0.66 -13.97 5.84
C GLU A 68 2.01 -14.35 6.46
N ARG A 69 3.06 -13.56 6.19
CA ARG A 69 4.39 -13.77 6.79
C ARG A 69 4.34 -13.70 8.31
N LEU A 70 3.55 -12.78 8.88
CA LEU A 70 3.38 -12.65 10.32
C LEU A 70 2.58 -13.81 10.91
N PHE A 71 1.47 -14.20 10.31
CA PHE A 71 0.68 -15.34 10.75
C PHE A 71 1.49 -16.65 10.69
N SER A 72 2.32 -16.82 9.67
CA SER A 72 3.24 -17.95 9.57
C SER A 72 4.24 -17.98 10.74
N LYS A 73 4.87 -16.85 11.06
CA LYS A 73 5.77 -16.73 12.23
C LYS A 73 5.04 -16.97 13.55
N LEU A 74 3.85 -16.37 13.72
CA LEU A 74 3.01 -16.56 14.89
C LEU A 74 2.58 -18.02 15.04
N LYS A 75 2.26 -18.71 13.95
CA LYS A 75 1.92 -20.13 13.96
C LYS A 75 3.10 -20.97 14.44
N LEU A 76 4.32 -20.67 13.97
CA LEU A 76 5.54 -21.34 14.40
C LEU A 76 5.84 -21.08 15.90
N ILE A 77 5.70 -19.83 16.34
CA ILE A 77 5.85 -19.44 17.75
C ILE A 77 4.79 -20.11 18.62
N LYS A 78 3.51 -20.08 18.23
CA LYS A 78 2.42 -20.77 18.94
C LYS A 78 2.68 -22.28 19.04
N ASN A 79 3.18 -22.91 17.97
CA ASN A 79 3.49 -24.33 17.96
C ASN A 79 4.65 -24.67 18.90
N TYR A 80 5.73 -23.87 18.88
CA TYR A 80 6.87 -24.00 19.78
C TYR A 80 6.52 -23.73 21.25
N LEU A 81 5.61 -22.79 21.51
CA LEU A 81 5.22 -22.43 22.88
C LEU A 81 4.18 -23.37 23.50
N ARG A 82 3.31 -24.01 22.69
CA ARG A 82 2.39 -25.06 23.16
C ARG A 82 3.15 -26.25 23.78
N THR A 83 4.41 -26.44 23.39
CA THR A 83 5.29 -27.45 23.95
C THR A 83 6.16 -26.95 25.12
N THR A 84 6.14 -25.66 25.49
CA THR A 84 7.17 -25.11 26.40
C THR A 84 6.73 -24.07 27.45
N LEU A 85 5.70 -23.21 27.30
CA LEU A 85 5.48 -22.10 28.26
C LEU A 85 4.02 -21.57 28.45
N ASN A 86 3.78 -20.97 29.64
CA ASN A 86 2.53 -20.40 30.17
C ASN A 86 1.96 -19.19 29.37
N GLN A 87 0.63 -19.05 29.33
CA GLN A 87 -0.15 -18.13 28.45
C GLN A 87 0.33 -16.66 28.43
N GLU A 88 0.75 -16.13 29.58
CA GLU A 88 1.12 -14.73 29.78
C GLU A 88 2.32 -14.28 28.93
N LYS A 89 3.29 -15.18 28.68
CA LYS A 89 4.46 -14.89 27.84
C LYS A 89 4.10 -14.76 26.35
N THR A 90 3.01 -15.40 25.94
CA THR A 90 2.53 -15.40 24.55
C THR A 90 1.93 -14.05 24.17
N THR A 91 1.20 -13.42 25.10
CA THR A 91 0.63 -12.08 24.93
C THR A 91 1.74 -11.04 24.74
N ASN A 92 2.81 -11.11 25.56
CA ASN A 92 3.94 -10.19 25.47
C ASN A 92 4.69 -10.32 24.13
N LEU A 93 4.87 -11.54 23.62
CA LEU A 93 5.46 -11.78 22.30
C LEU A 93 4.58 -11.26 21.16
N MET A 94 3.25 -11.38 21.28
CA MET A 94 2.31 -10.85 20.30
C MET A 94 2.37 -9.33 20.24
N ILE A 95 2.43 -8.66 21.40
CA ILE A 95 2.62 -7.21 21.49
C ILE A 95 3.94 -6.78 20.84
N LEU A 96 5.03 -7.50 21.12
CA LEU A 96 6.34 -7.23 20.51
C LEU A 96 6.30 -7.40 18.98
N LEU A 97 5.59 -8.41 18.47
CA LEU A 97 5.43 -8.64 17.03
C LEU A 97 4.62 -7.53 16.35
N ILE A 98 3.60 -6.98 17.00
CA ILE A 98 2.84 -5.82 16.50
C ILE A 98 3.75 -4.59 16.45
N HIS A 99 4.54 -4.34 17.50
CA HIS A 99 5.54 -3.27 17.49
C HIS A 99 6.56 -3.43 16.36
N LEU A 100 7.08 -4.64 16.14
CA LEU A 100 8.00 -4.93 15.03
C LEU A 100 7.36 -4.76 13.65
N LEU A 101 6.06 -5.03 13.50
CA LEU A 101 5.31 -4.79 12.27
C LEU A 101 5.26 -3.29 11.94
N ILE A 102 4.87 -2.48 12.92
CA ILE A 102 4.78 -1.02 12.76
C ILE A 102 6.15 -0.45 12.39
N LEU A 103 7.21 -0.88 13.09
CA LEU A 103 8.59 -0.47 12.79
C LEU A 103 9.09 -0.96 11.42
N SER A 104 8.62 -2.12 10.94
CA SER A 104 8.99 -2.64 9.61
C SER A 104 8.30 -1.88 8.49
N GLN A 105 7.03 -1.49 8.66
CA GLN A 105 6.31 -0.62 7.73
C GLN A 105 7.04 0.71 7.56
N GLU A 106 7.48 1.34 8.67
CA GLU A 106 8.25 2.58 8.63
C GLU A 106 9.59 2.42 7.92
N LYS A 107 10.31 1.32 8.16
CA LYS A 107 11.59 1.03 7.45
C LYS A 107 11.40 0.83 5.96
N ILE A 108 10.32 0.20 5.51
CA ILE A 108 10.01 0.03 4.10
C ILE A 108 9.72 1.40 3.46
N ILE A 109 8.90 2.23 4.09
CA ILE A 109 8.61 3.59 3.63
C ILE A 109 9.89 4.43 3.58
N PHE A 110 10.75 4.36 4.60
CA PHE A 110 12.04 5.05 4.63
C PHE A 110 12.99 4.57 3.52
N SER A 111 13.04 3.27 3.26
CA SER A 111 13.85 2.70 2.18
C SER A 111 13.35 3.12 0.80
N ILE A 112 12.03 3.16 0.60
CA ILE A 112 11.42 3.66 -0.64
C ILE A 112 11.73 5.16 -0.81
N LYS A 113 11.67 5.96 0.26
CA LYS A 113 11.96 7.40 0.20
C LYS A 113 13.43 7.68 -0.14
N GLN A 114 14.37 6.97 0.48
CA GLN A 114 15.80 7.08 0.15
C GLN A 114 16.14 6.61 -1.27
N ASN A 115 15.51 5.54 -1.74
CA ASN A 115 15.77 5.03 -3.09
C ASN A 115 15.23 5.98 -4.18
N ASN A 116 14.10 6.67 -3.92
CA ASN A 116 13.60 7.73 -4.79
C ASN A 116 14.47 9.01 -4.74
N PHE A 117 15.00 9.39 -3.57
CA PHE A 117 15.94 10.51 -3.45
C PHE A 117 17.26 10.26 -4.22
N ASN A 118 17.79 9.04 -4.14
CA ASN A 118 19.03 8.67 -4.84
C ASN A 118 18.87 8.55 -6.37
N LYS A 119 17.64 8.40 -6.88
CA LYS A 119 17.35 8.36 -8.32
C LYS A 119 17.19 9.77 -8.92
N GLY A 120 16.75 10.75 -8.13
CA GLY A 120 16.68 12.17 -8.53
C GLY A 120 18.04 12.87 -8.70
N ASN A 121 19.13 12.30 -8.14
CA ASN A 121 20.47 12.86 -8.23
C ASN A 121 21.35 12.30 -9.36
N LYS A 122 20.80 11.47 -10.26
CA LYS A 122 21.53 10.91 -11.42
C LYS A 122 21.13 11.50 -12.79
N GLY A 123 20.29 12.54 -12.82
CA GLY A 123 19.80 13.17 -14.06
C GLY A 123 20.48 14.48 -14.47
N SER A 124 21.50 14.96 -13.76
CA SER A 124 22.23 16.18 -14.11
C SER A 124 23.74 15.93 -14.08
N LEU A 125 24.26 15.22 -15.08
CA LEU A 125 25.68 15.24 -15.50
C LEU A 125 25.86 14.29 -16.70
N GLU A 126 25.15 14.56 -17.80
CA GLU A 126 25.62 14.27 -19.16
C GLU A 126 25.13 15.38 -20.09
#